data_AF-A0A1Z5IJP5-F1
#
_entry.id   AF-A0A1Z5IJP5-F1
#
_cell.length_a   1.000
_cell.length_b   1.000
_cell.length_c   1.000
_cell.angle_alpha   90.00
_cell.angle_beta   90.00
_cell.angle_gamma   90.00
#
_symmetry.space_group_name_H-M   'P 1'
#
loop_
_entity.id
_entity.type
_entity.pdbx_description
1 polymer ?
#
loop_
_entity_poly.entity_id
_entity_poly.type
_entity_poly.pdbx_seq_one_letter_code
_entity_poly.pdbx_strand_id
1 'polypeptide(L)'
;MKRLLILFASFILCLSLGQSIRATAAVKVHRQHSSAFIYHRTRTVNDTKVHFVNAPRRYVHMKTSKKTNRVRSITGTKMAFKTRLLLPYPGKNKQHWGNPQNITISKDNMMYIVYCPIVLRNRGRIVRFDLNRLEQLGVYKNPKRLESVFVKHHGKYSSHQKALQKAIKIGRLFDTGHGQTLAYNPKDQGLYMWRDNRKGNGGPIGNQGYIQHISAKTLRPDRAISFHMNGHDASVYGGTQTFDQDGNVYFWSLEGPRAVIYKGRITQHSVKFRRTNQILKKAPGTFAQSMGYNPKRGRLYLVSDDSIASFPAKQLNGHGSLTRHSFEWSELTPRREIEGLTFDNAGTAYLLANHNPEVLRSTAGF
;
A
#
# COMPACT_ATOMS: atom_id res chain seq x y z
N MET A 1 37.96 24.82 47.66
CA MET A 1 37.00 25.13 46.55
C MET A 1 37.36 24.49 45.20
N LYS A 2 38.62 24.43 44.77
CA LYS A 2 39.01 23.85 43.46
C LYS A 2 38.78 22.33 43.30
N ARG A 3 38.77 21.53 44.38
CA ARG A 3 38.55 20.07 44.32
C ARG A 3 37.07 19.65 44.24
N LEU A 4 36.13 20.53 44.63
CA LEU A 4 34.69 20.23 44.60
C LEU A 4 34.07 20.45 43.20
N LEU A 5 34.63 21.38 42.42
CA LEU A 5 34.20 21.69 41.05
C LEU A 5 34.57 20.59 40.04
N ILE A 6 35.67 19.87 40.29
CA ILE A 6 36.13 18.79 39.40
C ILE A 6 35.19 17.57 39.54
N LEU A 7 34.75 17.25 40.76
CA LEU A 7 33.81 16.14 41.01
C LEU A 7 32.42 16.37 40.41
N PHE A 8 31.92 17.61 40.38
CA PHE A 8 30.64 17.94 39.73
C PHE A 8 30.74 17.91 38.19
N ALA A 9 31.88 18.30 37.62
CA ALA A 9 32.10 18.22 36.17
C ALA A 9 32.22 16.77 35.68
N SER A 10 32.81 15.86 36.48
CA SER A 10 32.90 14.43 36.14
C SER A 10 31.55 13.70 36.20
N PHE A 11 30.66 14.10 37.13
CA PHE A 11 29.35 13.46 37.28
C PHE A 11 28.36 13.84 36.17
N ILE A 12 28.45 15.08 35.65
CA ILE A 12 27.63 15.55 34.52
C ILE A 12 28.10 14.93 33.19
N LEU A 13 29.40 14.63 33.05
CA LEU A 13 29.94 13.96 31.86
C LEU A 13 29.59 12.46 31.79
N CYS A 14 29.42 11.79 32.94
CA CYS A 14 29.00 10.38 32.97
C CYS A 14 27.49 10.18 32.72
N LEU A 15 26.65 11.19 32.98
CA LEU A 15 25.20 11.12 32.71
C LEU A 15 24.84 11.34 31.23
N SER A 16 25.75 11.88 30.41
CA SER A 16 25.54 12.04 28.97
C SER A 16 26.00 10.83 28.13
N LEU A 17 26.80 9.93 28.71
CA LEU A 17 27.29 8.70 28.07
C LEU A 17 26.32 7.51 28.20
N GLY A 18 25.27 7.63 29.02
CA GLY A 18 24.25 6.59 29.25
C GLY A 18 23.09 6.59 28.27
N GLN A 19 22.98 7.58 27.36
CA GLN A 19 21.96 7.52 26.32
C GLN A 19 22.43 6.57 25.23
N SER A 20 21.83 5.38 25.17
CA SER A 20 22.03 4.48 24.04
C SER A 20 21.62 5.22 22.75
N ILE A 21 22.60 5.76 22.04
CA ILE A 21 22.42 6.18 20.65
C ILE A 21 22.20 4.87 19.91
N ARG A 22 20.94 4.45 19.78
CA ARG A 22 20.58 3.36 18.88
C ARG A 22 20.86 3.88 17.47
N ALA A 23 22.10 3.70 17.02
CA ALA A 23 22.49 3.90 15.64
C ALA A 23 21.48 3.12 14.79
N THR A 24 20.66 3.83 14.02
CA THR A 24 19.80 3.19 13.04
C THR A 24 20.74 2.63 11.99
N ALA A 25 20.93 1.31 11.97
CA ALA A 25 21.70 0.63 10.95
C ALA A 25 21.28 1.16 9.57
N ALA A 26 22.27 1.57 8.77
CA ALA A 26 22.02 2.03 7.41
C ALA A 26 21.34 0.92 6.60
N VAL A 27 20.42 1.29 5.72
CA VAL A 27 19.75 0.33 4.84
C VAL A 27 20.80 -0.33 3.94
N LYS A 28 20.89 -1.66 3.95
CA LYS A 28 21.81 -2.38 3.07
C LYS A 28 21.29 -2.31 1.63
N VAL A 29 21.98 -1.60 0.74
CA VAL A 29 21.59 -1.47 -0.67
C VAL A 29 22.46 -2.39 -1.53
N HIS A 30 21.84 -3.35 -2.20
CA HIS A 30 22.47 -4.12 -3.27
C HIS A 30 22.24 -3.43 -4.62
N ARG A 31 23.28 -3.28 -5.43
CA ARG A 31 23.18 -2.70 -6.77
C ARG A 31 23.10 -3.80 -7.80
N GLN A 32 21.94 -3.96 -8.43
CA GLN A 32 21.78 -4.84 -9.57
C GLN A 32 22.26 -4.13 -10.84
N HIS A 33 23.31 -4.67 -11.47
CA HIS A 33 23.87 -4.12 -12.71
C HIS A 33 23.07 -4.51 -13.95
N SER A 34 22.52 -5.72 -14.00
CA SER A 34 21.68 -6.16 -15.13
C SER A 34 20.32 -5.47 -15.13
N SER A 35 19.74 -5.24 -16.31
CA SER A 35 18.37 -4.72 -16.39
C SER A 35 17.38 -5.65 -15.68
N ALA A 36 16.47 -5.09 -14.91
CA ALA A 36 15.37 -5.83 -14.32
C ALA A 36 14.26 -6.16 -15.33
N PHE A 37 14.28 -5.54 -16.52
CA PHE A 37 13.21 -5.70 -17.50
C PHE A 37 13.52 -6.78 -18.54
N ILE A 38 12.56 -7.67 -18.76
CA ILE A 38 12.57 -8.70 -19.78
C ILE A 38 11.48 -8.36 -20.81
N TYR A 39 11.91 -8.17 -22.06
CA TYR A 39 11.03 -7.81 -23.17
C TYR A 39 10.54 -9.05 -23.92
N HIS A 40 9.25 -9.07 -24.25
CA HIS A 40 8.63 -10.06 -25.11
C HIS A 40 7.63 -9.42 -26.06
N ARG A 41 7.34 -10.11 -27.18
CA ARG A 41 6.23 -9.77 -28.07
C ARG A 41 4.90 -9.88 -27.31
N THR A 42 4.04 -8.90 -27.53
CA THR A 42 2.72 -8.83 -26.90
C THR A 42 1.62 -8.97 -27.92
N ARG A 43 0.46 -9.45 -27.47
CA ARG A 43 -0.81 -9.35 -28.18
C ARG A 43 -1.79 -8.55 -27.35
N THR A 44 -2.70 -7.91 -28.03
CA THR A 44 -3.82 -7.24 -27.38
C THR A 44 -4.93 -8.26 -27.13
N VAL A 45 -5.51 -8.27 -25.92
CA VAL A 45 -6.59 -9.20 -25.58
C VAL A 45 -7.97 -8.58 -25.84
N ASN A 46 -8.99 -9.42 -25.92
CA ASN A 46 -10.38 -8.97 -25.96
C ASN A 46 -10.88 -8.77 -24.53
N ASP A 47 -10.94 -7.53 -24.08
CA ASP A 47 -11.36 -7.06 -22.77
C ASP A 47 -12.65 -6.24 -22.82
N THR A 48 -13.58 -6.56 -23.73
CA THR A 48 -14.81 -5.78 -23.94
C THR A 48 -15.70 -5.60 -22.71
N LYS A 49 -15.55 -6.45 -21.69
CA LYS A 49 -16.25 -6.31 -20.39
C LYS A 49 -15.67 -5.22 -19.49
N VAL A 50 -14.46 -4.73 -19.77
CA VAL A 50 -13.82 -3.68 -18.98
C VAL A 50 -14.22 -2.33 -19.56
N HIS A 51 -14.70 -1.45 -18.69
CA HIS A 51 -15.11 -0.10 -19.04
C HIS A 51 -14.18 0.92 -18.38
N PHE A 52 -13.97 2.04 -19.07
CA PHE A 52 -13.13 3.13 -18.59
C PHE A 52 -13.97 4.11 -17.76
N VAL A 53 -13.50 4.44 -16.55
CA VAL A 53 -14.12 5.45 -15.70
C VAL A 53 -13.21 6.67 -15.59
N ASN A 54 -13.75 7.84 -15.87
CA ASN A 54 -13.03 9.10 -15.67
C ASN A 54 -12.89 9.41 -14.19
N ALA A 55 -11.70 9.90 -13.81
CA ALA A 55 -11.48 10.52 -12.50
C ALA A 55 -12.54 11.60 -12.24
N PRO A 56 -13.22 11.58 -11.09
CA PRO A 56 -14.19 12.61 -10.77
C PRO A 56 -13.47 13.95 -10.50
N ARG A 57 -14.16 15.07 -10.78
CA ARG A 57 -13.65 16.40 -10.39
C ARG A 57 -13.54 16.58 -8.87
N ARG A 58 -14.37 15.87 -8.12
CA ARG A 58 -14.42 15.90 -6.64
C ARG A 58 -14.77 14.53 -6.11
N TYR A 59 -14.06 14.10 -5.08
CA TYR A 59 -14.39 12.89 -4.33
C TYR A 59 -15.40 13.19 -3.21
N VAL A 60 -16.18 12.18 -2.86
CA VAL A 60 -17.16 12.24 -1.79
C VAL A 60 -16.43 12.03 -0.45
N HIS A 61 -16.71 12.91 0.50
CA HIS A 61 -16.21 12.80 1.87
C HIS A 61 -17.23 12.05 2.75
N MET A 62 -16.76 11.36 3.79
CA MET A 62 -17.66 10.84 4.80
C MET A 62 -18.26 12.01 5.59
N LYS A 63 -19.59 12.04 5.76
CA LYS A 63 -20.23 12.97 6.69
C LYS A 63 -19.72 12.70 8.11
N THR A 64 -19.27 13.73 8.82
CA THR A 64 -18.70 13.65 10.18
C THR A 64 -19.63 12.97 11.19
N SER A 65 -20.95 13.13 11.03
CA SER A 65 -21.99 12.51 11.85
C SER A 65 -22.17 11.00 11.63
N LYS A 66 -21.67 10.44 10.53
CA LYS A 66 -21.79 9.00 10.25
C LYS A 66 -20.74 8.20 11.00
N LYS A 67 -21.16 7.05 11.53
CA LYS A 67 -20.28 6.05 12.17
C LYS A 67 -19.75 5.01 11.18
N THR A 68 -20.43 4.85 10.05
CA THR A 68 -20.09 3.91 8.97
C THR A 68 -20.58 4.43 7.60
N ASN A 69 -19.91 3.99 6.55
CA ASN A 69 -20.22 4.14 5.14
C ASN A 69 -20.38 2.79 4.45
N ARG A 70 -20.85 2.86 3.21
CA ARG A 70 -20.93 1.74 2.27
C ARG A 70 -20.40 2.20 0.92
N VAL A 71 -19.67 1.33 0.25
CA VAL A 71 -19.29 1.47 -1.15
C VAL A 71 -19.85 0.25 -1.87
N ARG A 72 -20.46 0.41 -3.02
CA ARG A 72 -21.06 -0.70 -3.78
C ARG A 72 -20.91 -0.50 -5.27
N SER A 73 -20.95 -1.59 -6.02
CA SER A 73 -21.06 -1.56 -7.46
C SER A 73 -22.40 -0.94 -7.88
N ILE A 74 -22.37 -0.06 -8.87
CA ILE A 74 -23.58 0.43 -9.57
C ILE A 74 -23.79 -0.29 -10.90
N THR A 75 -22.70 -0.71 -11.53
CA THR A 75 -22.71 -1.42 -12.82
C THR A 75 -21.65 -2.52 -12.78
N GLY A 76 -21.83 -3.57 -13.60
CA GLY A 76 -20.91 -4.67 -13.72
C GLY A 76 -21.10 -5.75 -12.65
N THR A 77 -20.00 -6.34 -12.17
CA THR A 77 -20.03 -7.43 -11.19
C THR A 77 -20.45 -6.88 -9.84
N LYS A 78 -21.38 -7.58 -9.16
CA LYS A 78 -21.89 -7.14 -7.86
C LYS A 78 -20.78 -7.16 -6.81
N MET A 79 -20.52 -6.01 -6.20
CA MET A 79 -19.57 -5.84 -5.10
C MET A 79 -20.16 -4.90 -4.06
N ALA A 80 -19.91 -5.18 -2.78
CA ALA A 80 -20.29 -4.26 -1.72
C ALA A 80 -19.30 -4.29 -0.57
N PHE A 81 -19.04 -3.12 -0.01
CA PHE A 81 -18.16 -2.89 1.12
C PHE A 81 -18.87 -2.07 2.19
N LYS A 82 -18.49 -2.30 3.44
CA LYS A 82 -18.94 -1.52 4.61
C LYS A 82 -17.74 -1.16 5.47
N THR A 83 -17.78 0.00 6.12
CA THR A 83 -16.74 0.40 7.08
C THR A 83 -16.37 -0.73 8.01
N ARG A 84 -15.08 -1.00 8.07
CA ARG A 84 -14.48 -1.87 9.07
C ARG A 84 -13.71 -1.05 10.09
N LEU A 85 -12.91 -0.09 9.62
CA LEU A 85 -12.09 0.79 10.44
C LEU A 85 -12.26 2.24 9.99
N LEU A 86 -12.40 3.15 10.95
CA LEU A 86 -12.08 4.57 10.75
C LEU A 86 -10.67 4.78 11.31
N LEU A 87 -9.72 5.14 10.45
CA LEU A 87 -8.30 5.19 10.82
C LEU A 87 -8.02 6.42 11.69
N PRO A 88 -6.96 6.40 12.53
CA PRO A 88 -6.68 7.51 13.43
C PRO A 88 -6.50 8.84 12.69
N TYR A 89 -7.32 9.83 13.04
CA TYR A 89 -7.24 11.18 12.48
C TYR A 89 -7.67 12.23 13.55
N PRO A 90 -6.74 13.07 14.06
CA PRO A 90 -5.33 13.11 13.71
C PRO A 90 -4.56 11.87 14.21
N GLY A 91 -3.37 11.66 13.63
CA GLY A 91 -2.44 10.65 14.11
C GLY A 91 -1.81 11.00 15.47
N LYS A 92 -0.92 10.13 15.96
CA LYS A 92 -0.20 10.35 17.23
C LYS A 92 0.52 11.70 17.22
N ASN A 93 0.40 12.46 18.31
CA ASN A 93 0.96 13.80 18.46
C ASN A 93 0.46 14.78 17.38
N LYS A 94 -0.84 14.72 17.05
CA LYS A 94 -1.50 15.61 16.06
C LYS A 94 -0.94 15.51 14.63
N GLN A 95 -0.24 14.43 14.29
CA GLN A 95 0.30 14.26 12.95
C GLN A 95 -0.82 14.12 11.90
N HIS A 96 -0.60 14.70 10.72
CA HIS A 96 -1.53 14.61 9.60
C HIS A 96 -1.47 13.23 8.95
N TRP A 97 -2.38 12.34 9.34
CA TRP A 97 -2.58 11.00 8.74
C TRP A 97 -3.82 10.96 7.84
N GLY A 98 -4.21 12.12 7.31
CA GLY A 98 -5.43 12.31 6.51
C GLY A 98 -5.34 11.75 5.08
N ASN A 99 -4.15 11.32 4.65
CA ASN A 99 -3.87 10.86 3.30
C ASN A 99 -3.07 9.53 3.32
N PRO A 100 -3.72 8.39 3.62
CA PRO A 100 -3.11 7.08 3.44
C PRO A 100 -2.96 6.78 1.93
N GLN A 101 -1.89 6.10 1.53
CA GLN A 101 -1.51 5.93 0.12
C GLN A 101 -1.47 4.46 -0.33
N ASN A 102 -1.46 3.50 0.60
CA ASN A 102 -1.52 2.08 0.28
C ASN A 102 -1.88 1.23 1.51
N ILE A 103 -2.34 -0.01 1.28
CA ILE A 103 -2.71 -0.99 2.31
C ILE A 103 -2.27 -2.40 1.93
N THR A 104 -1.79 -3.18 2.91
CA THR A 104 -1.59 -4.62 2.75
C THR A 104 -1.90 -5.36 4.06
N ILE A 105 -2.19 -6.66 3.97
CA ILE A 105 -2.49 -7.52 5.13
C ILE A 105 -1.57 -8.75 5.09
N SER A 106 -0.95 -9.07 6.23
CA SER A 106 -0.19 -10.32 6.38
C SER A 106 -1.09 -11.52 6.67
N LYS A 107 -0.52 -12.73 6.58
CA LYS A 107 -1.22 -13.98 6.96
C LYS A 107 -1.77 -13.96 8.39
N ASP A 108 -1.11 -13.26 9.31
CA ASP A 108 -1.49 -13.18 10.73
C ASP A 108 -2.43 -12.01 11.03
N ASN A 109 -3.17 -11.52 10.04
CA ASN A 109 -4.11 -10.40 10.15
C ASN A 109 -3.46 -9.10 10.69
N MET A 110 -2.19 -8.85 10.36
CA MET A 110 -1.58 -7.55 10.57
C MET A 110 -1.83 -6.69 9.34
N MET A 111 -2.55 -5.59 9.51
CA MET A 111 -2.79 -4.61 8.45
C MET A 111 -1.73 -3.53 8.50
N TYR A 112 -1.14 -3.21 7.36
CA TYR A 112 -0.13 -2.17 7.22
C TYR A 112 -0.63 -1.09 6.28
N ILE A 113 -0.53 0.16 6.70
CA ILE A 113 -0.95 1.32 5.92
C ILE A 113 0.23 2.27 5.77
N VAL A 114 0.50 2.68 4.53
CA VAL A 114 1.47 3.73 4.22
C VAL A 114 0.78 5.08 4.34
N TYR A 115 1.40 5.99 5.08
CA TYR A 115 1.05 7.41 5.09
C TYR A 115 2.21 8.20 4.51
N CYS A 116 1.99 8.86 3.38
CA CYS A 116 2.97 9.75 2.73
C CYS A 116 2.33 11.13 2.47
N PRO A 117 2.20 11.98 3.51
CA PRO A 117 1.66 13.32 3.35
C PRO A 117 2.52 14.15 2.38
N ILE A 118 1.89 14.89 1.47
CA ILE A 118 2.56 15.74 0.46
C ILE A 118 3.59 16.69 1.10
N VAL A 119 3.25 17.26 2.27
CA VAL A 119 4.12 18.19 3.02
C VAL A 119 5.45 17.59 3.46
N LEU A 120 5.56 16.25 3.50
CA LEU A 120 6.78 15.54 3.91
C LEU A 120 7.70 15.18 2.74
N ARG A 121 7.38 15.61 1.50
CA ARG A 121 8.25 15.50 0.30
C ARG A 121 8.87 14.10 0.12
N ASN A 122 8.06 13.13 -0.29
CA ASN A 122 8.42 11.70 -0.46
C ASN A 122 8.81 10.96 0.84
N ARG A 123 8.71 11.61 2.02
CA ARG A 123 8.87 10.92 3.30
C ARG A 123 7.53 10.52 3.86
N GLY A 124 7.46 9.27 4.30
CA GLY A 124 6.27 8.71 4.90
C GLY A 124 6.59 7.79 6.06
N ARG A 125 5.59 7.07 6.53
CA ARG A 125 5.71 6.02 7.53
C ARG A 125 4.72 4.91 7.24
N ILE A 126 5.01 3.75 7.80
CA ILE A 126 4.06 2.64 7.86
C ILE A 126 3.48 2.57 9.28
N VAL A 127 2.17 2.39 9.38
CA VAL A 127 1.47 2.06 10.63
C VAL A 127 0.89 0.67 10.50
N ARG A 128 1.15 -0.18 11.49
CA ARG A 128 0.62 -1.54 11.57
C ARG A 128 -0.51 -1.59 12.59
N PHE A 129 -1.61 -2.23 12.22
CA PHE A 129 -2.78 -2.48 13.04
C PHE A 129 -2.94 -3.99 13.22
N ASP A 130 -3.03 -4.44 14.47
CA ASP A 130 -3.39 -5.81 14.82
C ASP A 130 -4.91 -5.98 14.73
N LEU A 131 -5.39 -6.55 13.64
CA LEU A 131 -6.83 -6.62 13.37
C LEU A 131 -7.57 -7.50 14.38
N ASN A 132 -6.95 -8.59 14.83
CA ASN A 132 -7.53 -9.49 15.83
C ASN A 132 -7.69 -8.75 17.17
N ARG A 133 -6.68 -7.99 17.59
CA ARG A 133 -6.76 -7.23 18.84
C ARG A 133 -7.76 -6.08 18.75
N LEU A 134 -7.84 -5.40 17.61
CA LEU A 134 -8.84 -4.35 17.40
C LEU A 134 -10.27 -4.90 17.44
N GLU A 135 -10.50 -6.10 16.90
CA GLU A 135 -11.79 -6.78 17.00
C GLU A 135 -12.17 -7.08 18.45
N GLN A 136 -11.25 -7.70 19.21
CA GLN A 136 -11.44 -8.00 20.63
C GLN A 136 -11.75 -6.75 21.47
N LEU A 137 -11.15 -5.61 21.11
CA LEU A 137 -11.41 -4.31 21.75
C LEU A 137 -12.70 -3.63 21.25
N GLY A 138 -13.48 -4.29 20.39
CA GLY A 138 -14.80 -3.84 19.95
C GLY A 138 -14.77 -2.75 18.87
N VAL A 139 -13.64 -2.54 18.20
CA VAL A 139 -13.51 -1.50 17.16
C VAL A 139 -14.47 -1.74 16.01
N TYR A 140 -14.75 -2.99 15.65
CA TYR A 140 -15.64 -3.29 14.53
C TYR A 140 -17.10 -2.93 14.82
N LYS A 141 -17.50 -2.94 16.10
CA LYS A 141 -18.82 -2.51 16.55
C LYS A 141 -18.89 -0.97 16.67
N ASN A 142 -17.77 -0.33 16.97
CA ASN A 142 -17.68 1.13 17.10
C ASN A 142 -16.38 1.69 16.50
N PRO A 143 -16.31 1.87 15.15
CA PRO A 143 -15.09 2.28 14.45
C PRO A 143 -14.54 3.64 14.89
N LYS A 144 -15.41 4.54 15.37
CA LYS A 144 -15.04 5.88 15.89
C LYS A 144 -14.01 5.81 17.03
N ARG A 145 -13.97 4.71 17.78
CA ARG A 145 -12.97 4.51 18.86
C ARG A 145 -11.54 4.47 18.34
N LEU A 146 -11.34 3.95 17.13
CA LEU A 146 -10.02 3.93 16.49
C LEU A 146 -9.67 5.30 15.91
N GLU A 147 -10.63 6.00 15.31
CA GLU A 147 -10.44 7.34 14.75
C GLU A 147 -9.89 8.33 15.81
N SER A 148 -10.46 8.30 17.02
CA SER A 148 -10.08 9.19 18.12
C SER A 148 -9.03 8.61 19.08
N VAL A 149 -8.34 7.52 18.72
CA VAL A 149 -7.45 6.78 19.63
C VAL A 149 -6.29 7.63 20.20
N PHE A 150 -5.87 8.67 19.47
CA PHE A 150 -4.83 9.62 19.87
C PHE A 150 -5.35 10.99 20.32
N VAL A 151 -6.67 11.15 20.47
CA VAL A 151 -7.30 12.37 20.99
C VAL A 151 -7.44 12.26 22.50
N LYS A 152 -6.83 13.18 23.24
CA LYS A 152 -6.95 13.25 24.70
C LYS A 152 -8.27 13.92 25.08
N HIS A 153 -8.93 13.38 26.10
CA HIS A 153 -10.07 14.02 26.76
C HIS A 153 -9.61 14.48 28.15
N HIS A 154 -9.82 15.76 28.49
CA HIS A 154 -9.31 16.37 29.73
C HIS A 154 -7.80 16.10 29.96
N GLY A 155 -7.00 16.21 28.89
CA GLY A 155 -5.55 16.02 28.95
C GLY A 155 -5.05 14.58 29.09
N LYS A 156 -5.95 13.58 29.20
CA LYS A 156 -5.60 12.18 29.46
C LYS A 156 -6.14 11.23 28.39
N TYR A 157 -5.52 10.05 28.29
CA TYR A 157 -6.05 8.91 27.55
C TYR A 157 -6.80 7.98 28.49
N SER A 158 -7.95 7.47 28.07
CA SER A 158 -8.67 6.43 28.80
C SER A 158 -7.89 5.10 28.81
N SER A 159 -8.24 4.19 29.72
CA SER A 159 -7.70 2.82 29.75
C SER A 159 -7.94 2.10 28.42
N HIS A 160 -9.13 2.27 27.84
CA HIS A 160 -9.50 1.68 26.56
C HIS A 160 -8.67 2.25 25.39
N GLN A 161 -8.45 3.57 25.35
CA GLN A 161 -7.56 4.17 24.35
C GLN A 161 -6.15 3.62 24.47
N LYS A 162 -5.59 3.50 25.69
CA LYS A 162 -4.27 2.89 25.90
C LYS A 162 -4.21 1.44 25.41
N ALA A 163 -5.26 0.65 25.60
CA ALA A 163 -5.35 -0.71 25.08
C ALA A 163 -5.37 -0.75 23.54
N LEU A 164 -6.14 0.14 22.90
CA LEU A 164 -6.16 0.30 21.44
C LEU A 164 -4.80 0.75 20.90
N GLN A 165 -4.13 1.69 21.57
CA GLN A 165 -2.79 2.15 21.18
C GLN A 165 -1.76 1.01 21.18
N LYS A 166 -1.91 0.00 22.06
CA LYS A 166 -1.03 -1.20 22.05
C LYS A 166 -1.26 -2.09 20.82
N ALA A 167 -2.45 -2.06 20.22
CA ALA A 167 -2.76 -2.75 18.97
C ALA A 167 -2.21 -2.01 17.73
N ILE A 168 -1.64 -0.82 17.90
CA ILE A 168 -1.14 0.04 16.83
C ILE A 168 0.37 0.20 17.00
N LYS A 169 1.11 -0.17 15.96
CA LYS A 169 2.56 0.07 15.89
C LYS A 169 2.86 1.13 14.85
N ILE A 170 3.55 2.18 15.27
CA ILE A 170 3.84 3.35 14.44
C ILE A 170 5.31 3.32 14.05
N GLY A 171 5.59 3.21 12.76
CA GLY A 171 6.95 3.33 12.22
C GLY A 171 7.49 4.76 12.32
N ARG A 172 8.82 4.89 12.36
CA ARG A 172 9.47 6.20 12.18
C ARG A 172 9.38 6.61 10.71
N LEU A 173 9.55 7.91 10.45
CA LEU A 173 9.62 8.41 9.08
C LEU A 173 10.82 7.83 8.33
N PHE A 174 10.62 7.51 7.07
CA PHE A 174 11.67 7.13 6.13
C PHE A 174 11.30 7.62 4.72
N ASP A 175 12.22 7.47 3.78
CA ASP A 175 11.99 7.81 2.37
C ASP A 175 11.13 6.73 1.72
N THR A 176 9.88 7.08 1.45
CA THR A 176 8.87 6.20 0.86
C THR A 176 8.75 6.35 -0.65
N GLY A 177 9.44 7.33 -1.25
CA GLY A 177 9.12 7.78 -2.59
C GLY A 177 7.70 8.33 -2.64
N HIS A 178 7.00 8.12 -3.76
CA HIS A 178 5.62 8.57 -3.92
C HIS A 178 4.64 7.89 -2.94
N GLY A 179 4.96 6.68 -2.43
CA GLY A 179 4.23 6.02 -1.36
C GLY A 179 3.02 5.18 -1.81
N GLN A 180 2.77 5.07 -3.12
CA GLN A 180 1.68 4.27 -3.71
C GLN A 180 1.93 2.75 -3.72
N THR A 181 3.00 2.29 -3.08
CA THR A 181 3.35 0.86 -3.04
C THR A 181 3.50 0.40 -1.60
N LEU A 182 2.97 -0.78 -1.30
CA LEU A 182 3.32 -1.62 -0.16
C LEU A 182 2.63 -2.97 -0.37
N ALA A 183 3.38 -4.06 -0.43
CA ALA A 183 2.78 -5.38 -0.55
C ALA A 183 3.46 -6.41 0.35
N TYR A 184 2.65 -7.25 0.95
CA TYR A 184 3.08 -8.44 1.66
C TYR A 184 3.26 -9.60 0.69
N ASN A 185 4.42 -10.25 0.73
CA ASN A 185 4.69 -11.48 0.00
C ASN A 185 4.36 -12.69 0.90
N PRO A 186 3.32 -13.47 0.60
CA PRO A 186 2.94 -14.60 1.44
C PRO A 186 3.95 -15.75 1.43
N LYS A 187 4.87 -15.80 0.46
CA LYS A 187 5.86 -16.86 0.32
C LYS A 187 7.04 -16.73 1.29
N ASP A 188 7.57 -15.52 1.45
CA ASP A 188 8.70 -15.24 2.35
C ASP A 188 8.29 -14.41 3.58
N GLN A 189 7.00 -14.08 3.69
CA GLN A 189 6.42 -13.24 4.74
C GLN A 189 7.00 -11.82 4.83
N GLY A 190 7.68 -11.37 3.77
CA GLY A 190 8.28 -10.05 3.68
C GLY A 190 7.29 -8.96 3.26
N LEU A 191 7.57 -7.74 3.70
CA LEU A 191 6.90 -6.54 3.19
C LEU A 191 7.83 -5.88 2.17
N TYR A 192 7.29 -5.52 1.01
CA TYR A 192 8.06 -4.93 -0.07
C TYR A 192 7.44 -3.63 -0.53
N MET A 193 8.31 -2.68 -0.86
CA MET A 193 7.91 -1.36 -1.34
C MET A 193 8.80 -0.93 -2.49
N TRP A 194 8.20 -0.52 -3.61
CA TRP A 194 8.91 0.15 -4.67
C TRP A 194 8.99 1.64 -4.35
N ARG A 195 10.20 2.11 -4.05
CA ARG A 195 10.47 3.54 -3.89
C ARG A 195 10.68 4.17 -5.27
N ASP A 196 9.65 4.81 -5.80
CA ASP A 196 9.70 5.68 -6.97
C ASP A 196 9.71 7.15 -6.53
N ASN A 197 10.84 7.84 -6.70
CA ASN A 197 10.90 9.26 -6.41
C ASN A 197 10.36 10.04 -7.60
N ARG A 198 9.38 10.92 -7.35
CA ARG A 198 8.77 11.78 -8.37
C ARG A 198 9.16 13.24 -8.17
N LYS A 199 9.30 13.95 -9.30
CA LYS A 199 9.40 15.41 -9.41
C LYS A 199 8.06 16.03 -9.02
N GLY A 200 8.05 17.34 -8.75
CA GLY A 200 6.82 18.07 -8.39
C GLY A 200 5.69 17.99 -9.42
N ASN A 201 6.01 17.74 -10.69
CA ASN A 201 5.05 17.55 -11.78
C ASN A 201 4.58 16.08 -11.94
N GLY A 202 4.93 15.18 -11.02
CA GLY A 202 4.55 13.77 -11.05
C GLY A 202 5.42 12.87 -11.94
N GLY A 203 6.35 13.42 -12.71
CA GLY A 203 7.32 12.63 -13.48
C GLY A 203 8.38 11.98 -12.60
N PRO A 204 9.02 10.87 -13.02
CA PRO A 204 10.10 10.24 -12.27
C PRO A 204 11.34 11.16 -12.17
N ILE A 205 12.07 11.11 -11.05
CA ILE A 205 13.34 11.86 -10.89
C ILE A 205 14.46 11.21 -11.72
N GLY A 206 14.38 9.91 -12.01
CA GLY A 206 15.29 9.18 -12.87
C GLY A 206 14.78 7.78 -13.19
N ASN A 207 15.55 6.99 -13.96
CA ASN A 207 15.22 5.62 -14.36
C ASN A 207 15.67 4.54 -13.35
N GLN A 208 16.29 4.94 -12.24
CA GLN A 208 16.71 4.06 -11.17
C GLN A 208 15.53 3.77 -10.21
N GLY A 209 15.13 2.51 -10.14
CA GLY A 209 14.16 2.00 -9.16
C GLY A 209 14.83 1.39 -7.93
N TYR A 210 14.10 1.36 -6.82
CA TYR A 210 14.49 0.66 -5.60
C TYR A 210 13.35 -0.22 -5.08
N ILE A 211 13.58 -1.52 -4.94
CA ILE A 211 12.70 -2.39 -4.15
C ILE A 211 13.29 -2.45 -2.76
N GLN A 212 12.53 -1.97 -1.78
CA GLN A 212 12.86 -2.00 -0.37
C GLN A 212 12.16 -3.19 0.28
N HIS A 213 12.90 -4.00 1.04
CA HIS A 213 12.31 -4.91 2.01
C HIS A 213 12.10 -4.13 3.31
N ILE A 214 10.90 -4.22 3.87
CA ILE A 214 10.48 -3.50 5.07
C ILE A 214 10.44 -4.46 6.25
N SER A 215 11.19 -4.16 7.30
CA SER A 215 11.15 -4.94 8.54
C SER A 215 9.80 -4.77 9.24
N ALA A 216 9.08 -5.86 9.51
CA ALA A 216 7.88 -5.82 10.36
C ALA A 216 8.19 -5.39 11.81
N LYS A 217 9.46 -5.49 12.24
CA LYS A 217 9.92 -5.06 13.57
C LYS A 217 10.10 -3.55 13.67
N THR A 218 10.64 -2.89 12.65
CA THR A 218 10.91 -1.44 12.71
C THR A 218 9.94 -0.61 11.88
N LEU A 219 9.18 -1.25 10.99
CA LEU A 219 8.32 -0.63 9.97
C LEU A 219 9.09 0.35 9.07
N ARG A 220 10.33 -0.02 8.73
CA ARG A 220 11.25 0.73 7.88
C ARG A 220 12.07 -0.24 7.01
N PRO A 221 12.71 0.26 5.93
CA PRO A 221 13.61 -0.55 5.13
C PRO A 221 14.78 -1.06 5.96
N ASP A 222 15.13 -2.33 5.77
CA ASP A 222 16.37 -2.93 6.29
C ASP A 222 17.31 -3.35 5.15
N ARG A 223 16.75 -3.67 3.98
CA ARG A 223 17.47 -3.94 2.74
C ARG A 223 16.78 -3.26 1.55
N ALA A 224 17.55 -2.93 0.52
CA ALA A 224 17.02 -2.51 -0.76
C ALA A 224 17.83 -3.11 -1.92
N ILE A 225 17.18 -3.25 -3.07
CA ILE A 225 17.82 -3.56 -4.36
C ILE A 225 17.62 -2.34 -5.25
N SER A 226 18.72 -1.77 -5.73
CA SER A 226 18.73 -0.73 -6.76
C SER A 226 18.80 -1.40 -8.14
N PHE A 227 17.91 -1.05 -9.06
CA PHE A 227 17.84 -1.64 -10.39
C PHE A 227 17.32 -0.64 -11.44
N HIS A 228 17.51 -0.96 -12.72
CA HIS A 228 16.93 -0.23 -13.85
C HIS A 228 15.91 -1.10 -14.57
N MET A 229 14.87 -0.47 -15.13
CA MET A 229 13.80 -1.13 -15.90
C MET A 229 13.87 -0.71 -17.36
N ASN A 230 15.03 -0.96 -17.97
CA ASN A 230 15.33 -0.55 -19.34
C ASN A 230 15.29 -1.78 -20.26
N GLY A 231 14.64 -1.68 -21.41
CA GLY A 231 14.74 -2.72 -22.44
C GLY A 231 14.25 -2.19 -23.78
N HIS A 232 15.06 -2.39 -24.82
CA HIS A 232 14.90 -1.73 -26.12
C HIS A 232 14.60 -0.23 -25.92
N ASP A 233 13.60 0.33 -26.61
CA ASP A 233 13.23 1.76 -26.56
C ASP A 233 12.29 2.11 -25.40
N ALA A 234 12.14 1.23 -24.39
CA ALA A 234 11.22 1.42 -23.28
C ALA A 234 11.94 1.56 -21.93
N SER A 235 11.56 2.59 -21.18
CA SER A 235 11.83 2.74 -19.75
C SER A 235 10.53 2.62 -18.97
N VAL A 236 10.44 1.61 -18.10
CA VAL A 236 9.24 1.36 -17.29
C VAL A 236 9.46 1.91 -15.89
N TYR A 237 8.54 2.77 -15.45
CA TYR A 237 8.57 3.32 -14.10
C TYR A 237 7.66 2.51 -13.17
N GLY A 238 8.05 2.46 -11.90
CA GLY A 238 7.34 1.70 -10.88
C GLY A 238 5.88 2.13 -10.72
N GLY A 239 5.09 1.22 -10.15
CA GLY A 239 3.68 1.44 -9.88
C GLY A 239 3.19 0.54 -8.75
N THR A 240 1.88 0.58 -8.54
CA THR A 240 1.16 -0.23 -7.54
C THR A 240 1.56 -1.71 -7.63
N GLN A 241 1.72 -2.42 -6.51
CA GLN A 241 2.23 -3.79 -6.52
C GLN A 241 1.42 -4.75 -5.66
N THR A 242 1.43 -6.03 -6.03
CA THR A 242 0.88 -7.12 -5.23
C THR A 242 1.68 -8.42 -5.44
N PHE A 243 1.49 -9.41 -4.57
CA PHE A 243 2.08 -10.74 -4.71
C PHE A 243 0.97 -11.80 -4.81
N ASP A 244 1.20 -12.81 -5.64
CA ASP A 244 0.43 -14.05 -5.55
C ASP A 244 0.96 -14.99 -4.46
N GLN A 245 0.29 -16.11 -4.26
CA GLN A 245 0.68 -17.13 -3.27
C GLN A 245 2.03 -17.78 -3.56
N ASP A 246 2.48 -17.77 -4.82
CA ASP A 246 3.75 -18.35 -5.25
C ASP A 246 4.93 -17.36 -5.13
N GLY A 247 4.66 -16.15 -4.62
CA GLY A 247 5.63 -15.07 -4.49
C GLY A 247 6.01 -14.43 -5.82
N ASN A 248 5.20 -14.59 -6.87
CA ASN A 248 5.34 -13.75 -8.05
C ASN A 248 4.79 -12.36 -7.72
N VAL A 249 5.56 -11.34 -8.06
CA VAL A 249 5.15 -9.95 -7.92
C VAL A 249 4.48 -9.48 -9.20
N TYR A 250 3.45 -8.65 -9.06
CA TYR A 250 2.77 -8.01 -10.17
C TYR A 250 2.68 -6.52 -9.92
N PHE A 251 2.75 -5.75 -11.00
CA PHE A 251 2.34 -4.36 -11.04
C PHE A 251 1.69 -4.06 -12.39
N TRP A 252 1.05 -2.92 -12.50
CA TRP A 252 0.49 -2.46 -13.76
C TRP A 252 0.70 -0.96 -13.96
N SER A 253 0.65 -0.56 -15.22
CA SER A 253 0.76 0.84 -15.65
C SER A 253 -0.22 1.13 -16.77
N LEU A 254 -0.37 2.42 -17.07
CA LEU A 254 -1.13 2.92 -18.20
C LEU A 254 -0.21 3.17 -19.39
N GLU A 255 -0.64 2.76 -20.59
CA GLU A 255 -0.05 3.15 -21.88
C GLU A 255 -1.17 3.74 -22.75
N GLY A 256 -1.39 5.05 -22.65
CA GLY A 256 -2.60 5.69 -23.15
C GLY A 256 -3.85 5.06 -22.50
N PRO A 257 -4.86 4.60 -23.27
CA PRO A 257 -6.04 3.96 -22.70
C PRO A 257 -5.81 2.50 -22.27
N ARG A 258 -4.61 1.94 -22.52
CA ARG A 258 -4.31 0.52 -22.31
C ARG A 258 -3.82 0.27 -20.89
N ALA A 259 -4.16 -0.89 -20.34
CA ALA A 259 -3.55 -1.39 -19.11
C ALA A 259 -2.48 -2.45 -19.45
N VAL A 260 -1.27 -2.20 -18.97
CA VAL A 260 -0.11 -3.07 -19.18
C VAL A 260 0.28 -3.71 -17.87
N ILE A 261 0.35 -5.05 -17.87
CA ILE A 261 0.62 -5.84 -16.67
C ILE A 261 2.02 -6.41 -16.76
N TYR A 262 2.73 -6.30 -15.64
CA TYR A 262 4.06 -6.84 -15.45
C TYR A 262 4.00 -7.95 -14.40
N LYS A 263 4.76 -9.02 -14.65
CA LYS A 263 4.91 -10.15 -13.73
C LYS A 263 6.39 -10.38 -13.48
N GLY A 264 6.78 -10.62 -12.24
CA GLY A 264 8.18 -10.74 -11.87
C GLY A 264 8.44 -11.55 -10.62
N ARG A 265 9.69 -11.50 -10.19
CA ARG A 265 10.18 -12.05 -8.92
C ARG A 265 11.15 -11.09 -8.27
N ILE A 266 11.12 -11.08 -6.96
CA ILE A 266 12.06 -10.35 -6.11
C ILE A 266 12.81 -11.41 -5.30
N THR A 267 14.14 -11.33 -5.32
CA THR A 267 15.02 -12.16 -4.49
C THR A 267 15.71 -11.26 -3.45
N GLN A 268 16.71 -11.80 -2.75
CA GLN A 268 17.51 -10.98 -1.84
C GLN A 268 18.38 -9.94 -2.56
N HIS A 269 18.81 -10.23 -3.80
CA HIS A 269 19.79 -9.44 -4.53
C HIS A 269 19.33 -9.01 -5.92
N SER A 270 18.22 -9.54 -6.42
CA SER A 270 17.75 -9.24 -7.77
C SER A 270 16.25 -9.06 -7.88
N VAL A 271 15.86 -8.26 -8.86
CA VAL A 271 14.50 -8.00 -9.30
C VAL A 271 14.46 -8.27 -10.79
N LYS A 272 13.49 -9.08 -11.23
CA LYS A 272 13.23 -9.34 -12.64
C LYS A 272 11.73 -9.26 -12.90
N PHE A 273 11.35 -8.43 -13.85
CA PHE A 273 10.00 -8.25 -14.35
C PHE A 273 9.97 -8.48 -15.85
N ARG A 274 8.93 -9.15 -16.32
CA ARG A 274 8.55 -9.14 -17.73
C ARG A 274 7.25 -8.37 -17.88
N ARG A 275 7.14 -7.64 -18.99
CA ARG A 275 5.81 -7.28 -19.50
C ARG A 275 5.14 -8.58 -19.91
N THR A 276 3.92 -8.82 -19.44
CA THR A 276 3.19 -10.03 -19.84
C THR A 276 2.91 -9.97 -21.35
N ASN A 277 2.76 -11.12 -21.99
CA ASN A 277 2.51 -11.19 -23.44
C ASN A 277 1.11 -10.69 -23.85
N GLN A 278 0.36 -10.08 -22.93
CA GLN A 278 -1.03 -9.68 -23.07
C GLN A 278 -1.23 -8.24 -22.58
N ILE A 279 -1.81 -7.40 -23.42
CA ILE A 279 -2.17 -6.02 -23.09
C ILE A 279 -3.69 -5.85 -23.18
N LEU A 280 -4.29 -5.20 -22.18
CA LEU A 280 -5.71 -4.83 -22.18
C LEU A 280 -5.88 -3.56 -23.02
N LYS A 281 -6.90 -3.52 -23.89
CA LYS A 281 -7.21 -2.31 -24.68
C LYS A 281 -7.70 -1.16 -23.81
N LYS A 282 -8.37 -1.49 -22.70
CA LYS A 282 -9.06 -0.55 -21.82
C LYS A 282 -8.58 -0.72 -20.39
N ALA A 283 -7.98 0.33 -19.85
CA ALA A 283 -7.77 0.49 -18.43
C ALA A 283 -9.12 0.70 -17.71
N PRO A 284 -9.23 0.32 -16.43
CA PRO A 284 -10.44 0.54 -15.64
C PRO A 284 -10.70 2.03 -15.34
N GLY A 285 -9.73 2.92 -15.57
CA GLY A 285 -9.89 4.36 -15.37
C GLY A 285 -8.64 5.16 -15.72
N THR A 286 -8.65 6.43 -15.31
CA THR A 286 -7.66 7.48 -15.59
C THR A 286 -6.34 7.30 -14.83
N PHE A 287 -6.38 6.84 -13.57
CA PHE A 287 -5.19 6.71 -12.73
C PHE A 287 -4.99 5.27 -12.22
N ALA A 288 -3.78 4.72 -12.37
CA ALA A 288 -3.44 3.43 -11.78
C ALA A 288 -3.22 3.57 -10.26
N GLN A 289 -4.29 3.43 -9.47
CA GLN A 289 -4.31 3.71 -8.03
C GLN A 289 -3.87 2.54 -7.17
N SER A 290 -4.28 1.31 -7.49
CA SER A 290 -3.86 0.14 -6.73
C SER A 290 -3.88 -1.16 -7.54
N MET A 291 -3.30 -2.21 -6.96
CA MET A 291 -3.38 -3.58 -7.44
C MET A 291 -3.52 -4.56 -6.27
N GLY A 292 -4.47 -5.48 -6.36
CA GLY A 292 -4.70 -6.52 -5.35
C GLY A 292 -4.68 -7.92 -5.95
N TYR A 293 -4.45 -8.93 -5.11
CA TYR A 293 -4.57 -10.35 -5.47
C TYR A 293 -5.50 -11.06 -4.48
N ASN A 294 -6.55 -11.72 -5.00
CA ASN A 294 -7.42 -12.54 -4.18
C ASN A 294 -6.87 -13.98 -4.12
N PRO A 295 -6.38 -14.45 -2.95
CA PRO A 295 -5.81 -15.79 -2.82
C PRO A 295 -6.82 -16.92 -2.98
N LYS A 296 -8.11 -16.67 -2.69
CA LYS A 296 -9.17 -17.69 -2.81
C LYS A 296 -9.58 -17.94 -4.26
N ARG A 297 -9.50 -16.93 -5.12
CA ARG A 297 -9.91 -17.01 -6.53
C ARG A 297 -8.76 -17.02 -7.53
N GLY A 298 -7.53 -16.73 -7.09
CA GLY A 298 -6.37 -16.62 -7.96
C GLY A 298 -6.48 -15.49 -8.98
N ARG A 299 -7.11 -14.37 -8.60
CA ARG A 299 -7.39 -13.23 -9.50
C ARG A 299 -6.61 -11.99 -9.08
N LEU A 300 -6.13 -11.26 -10.08
CA LEU A 300 -5.57 -9.92 -9.93
C LEU A 300 -6.69 -8.89 -10.10
N TYR A 301 -6.61 -7.79 -9.36
CA TYR A 301 -7.58 -6.70 -9.36
C TYR A 301 -6.84 -5.39 -9.63
N LEU A 302 -7.19 -4.72 -10.72
CA LEU A 302 -6.70 -3.39 -11.09
C LEU A 302 -7.69 -2.35 -10.58
N VAL A 303 -7.22 -1.38 -9.81
CA VAL A 303 -8.07 -0.36 -9.17
C VAL A 303 -7.75 1.01 -9.74
N SER A 304 -8.78 1.71 -10.20
CA SER A 304 -8.66 3.02 -10.84
C SER A 304 -9.97 3.79 -10.77
N ASP A 305 -9.96 5.00 -10.22
CA ASP A 305 -11.06 5.97 -10.23
C ASP A 305 -12.41 5.40 -9.80
N ASP A 306 -12.41 4.70 -8.66
CA ASP A 306 -13.57 4.01 -8.11
C ASP A 306 -14.13 2.91 -9.05
N SER A 307 -13.27 2.35 -9.89
CA SER A 307 -13.55 1.21 -10.77
C SER A 307 -12.53 0.09 -10.53
N ILE A 308 -12.99 -1.15 -10.65
CA ILE A 308 -12.18 -2.36 -10.42
C ILE A 308 -12.35 -3.31 -11.59
N ALA A 309 -11.26 -3.64 -12.28
CA ALA A 309 -11.20 -4.75 -13.24
C ALA A 309 -10.47 -5.94 -12.62
N SER A 310 -10.89 -7.17 -12.90
CA SER A 310 -10.17 -8.36 -12.44
C SER A 310 -10.06 -9.44 -13.52
N PHE A 311 -9.03 -10.28 -13.39
CA PHE A 311 -8.78 -11.44 -14.26
C PHE A 311 -7.88 -12.48 -13.57
N PRO A 312 -7.90 -13.77 -13.99
CA PRO A 312 -7.09 -14.81 -13.36
C PRO A 312 -5.58 -14.59 -13.58
N ALA A 313 -4.79 -14.63 -12.52
CA ALA A 313 -3.34 -14.44 -12.59
C ALA A 313 -2.64 -15.52 -13.45
N LYS A 314 -3.11 -16.78 -13.33
CA LYS A 314 -2.56 -17.92 -14.07
C LYS A 314 -2.65 -17.78 -15.59
N GLN A 315 -3.65 -17.02 -16.08
CA GLN A 315 -3.85 -16.78 -17.51
C GLN A 315 -2.85 -15.75 -18.09
N LEU A 316 -1.92 -15.24 -17.28
CA LEU A 316 -0.77 -14.43 -17.71
C LEU A 316 0.52 -15.24 -17.94
N ASN A 317 0.51 -16.55 -17.68
CA ASN A 317 1.69 -17.39 -17.83
C ASN A 317 2.02 -17.66 -19.30
N GLY A 318 3.31 -17.75 -19.64
CA GLY A 318 3.77 -17.93 -21.02
C GLY A 318 3.20 -16.88 -21.97
N HIS A 319 2.66 -17.31 -23.10
CA HIS A 319 1.97 -16.45 -24.07
C HIS A 319 0.60 -15.93 -23.58
N GLY A 320 0.08 -16.50 -22.50
CA GLY A 320 -1.15 -16.08 -21.85
C GLY A 320 -2.43 -16.47 -22.60
N SER A 321 -3.53 -16.60 -21.85
CA SER A 321 -4.80 -17.17 -22.32
C SER A 321 -6.02 -16.36 -21.88
N LEU A 322 -5.87 -15.06 -21.65
CA LEU A 322 -6.99 -14.16 -21.35
C LEU A 322 -7.89 -14.02 -22.57
N THR A 323 -9.20 -14.09 -22.31
CA THR A 323 -10.28 -13.88 -23.28
C THR A 323 -11.33 -12.93 -22.69
N ARG A 324 -12.35 -12.56 -23.48
CA ARG A 324 -13.48 -11.73 -22.99
C ARG A 324 -14.18 -12.32 -21.77
N HIS A 325 -14.11 -13.64 -21.56
CA HIS A 325 -14.75 -14.33 -20.44
C HIS A 325 -13.90 -14.30 -19.16
N SER A 326 -12.61 -13.98 -19.27
CA SER A 326 -11.69 -13.87 -18.12
C SER A 326 -11.99 -12.68 -17.23
N PHE A 327 -12.59 -11.62 -17.78
CA PHE A 327 -12.74 -10.33 -17.12
C PHE A 327 -14.02 -10.20 -16.31
N GLU A 328 -13.85 -9.61 -15.13
CA GLU A 328 -14.92 -8.99 -14.35
C GLU A 328 -14.59 -7.52 -14.20
N TRP A 329 -15.61 -6.68 -14.16
CA TRP A 329 -15.45 -5.24 -13.96
C TRP A 329 -16.60 -4.70 -13.15
N SER A 330 -16.34 -3.68 -12.33
CA SER A 330 -17.34 -2.98 -11.52
C SER A 330 -17.00 -1.50 -11.40
N GLU A 331 -17.99 -0.62 -11.60
CA GLU A 331 -17.92 0.78 -11.18
C GLU A 331 -18.57 0.93 -9.81
N LEU A 332 -17.93 1.68 -8.91
CA LEU A 332 -18.31 1.82 -7.51
C LEU A 332 -18.91 3.19 -7.19
N THR A 333 -19.80 3.21 -6.20
CA THR A 333 -20.38 4.43 -5.61
C THR A 333 -20.44 4.31 -4.08
N PRO A 334 -20.37 5.43 -3.32
CA PRO A 334 -19.94 6.75 -3.76
C PRO A 334 -18.47 6.75 -4.16
N ARG A 335 -18.05 7.74 -4.96
CA ARG A 335 -16.66 7.90 -5.40
C ARG A 335 -15.82 8.48 -4.26
N ARG A 336 -14.99 7.67 -3.59
CA ARG A 336 -14.37 7.98 -2.27
C ARG A 336 -12.86 8.20 -2.33
N GLU A 337 -12.27 8.18 -3.52
CA GLU A 337 -10.82 8.09 -3.75
C GLU A 337 -10.24 6.83 -3.12
N ILE A 338 -10.17 5.77 -3.92
CA ILE A 338 -9.63 4.49 -3.47
C ILE A 338 -8.12 4.50 -3.67
N GLU A 339 -7.39 4.32 -2.57
CA GLU A 339 -5.93 4.32 -2.54
C GLU A 339 -5.37 2.89 -2.45
N GLY A 340 -6.21 1.90 -2.15
CA GLY A 340 -5.74 0.55 -1.88
C GLY A 340 -6.82 -0.51 -1.93
N LEU A 341 -6.46 -1.69 -2.44
CA LEU A 341 -7.25 -2.91 -2.35
C LEU A 341 -6.34 -4.06 -1.95
N THR A 342 -6.66 -4.73 -0.85
CA THR A 342 -5.95 -5.92 -0.39
C THR A 342 -6.93 -7.01 0.04
N PHE A 343 -6.43 -8.22 0.22
CA PHE A 343 -7.22 -9.38 0.62
C PHE A 343 -6.56 -10.07 1.81
N ASP A 344 -7.37 -10.54 2.76
CA ASP A 344 -6.88 -11.49 3.74
C ASP A 344 -6.79 -12.91 3.14
N ASN A 345 -6.22 -13.85 3.91
CA ASN A 345 -6.03 -15.22 3.46
C ASN A 345 -7.35 -15.97 3.17
N ALA A 346 -8.48 -15.49 3.72
CA ALA A 346 -9.81 -16.04 3.44
C ALA A 346 -10.42 -15.49 2.14
N GLY A 347 -9.74 -14.56 1.46
CA GLY A 347 -10.24 -13.88 0.26
C GLY A 347 -11.18 -12.73 0.57
N THR A 348 -11.26 -12.26 1.82
CA THR A 348 -12.02 -11.06 2.16
C THR A 348 -11.28 -9.83 1.63
N ALA A 349 -11.93 -9.04 0.78
CA ALA A 349 -11.39 -7.77 0.31
C ALA A 349 -11.47 -6.66 1.37
N TYR A 350 -10.42 -5.83 1.44
CA TYR A 350 -10.33 -4.60 2.22
C TYR A 350 -9.95 -3.44 1.30
N LEU A 351 -10.79 -2.40 1.31
CA LEU A 351 -10.66 -1.21 0.48
C LEU A 351 -10.19 -0.05 1.35
N LEU A 352 -9.09 0.60 0.97
CA LEU A 352 -8.60 1.82 1.60
C LEU A 352 -9.14 3.03 0.83
N ALA A 353 -9.81 3.93 1.54
CA ALA A 353 -10.31 5.19 1.00
C ALA A 353 -9.66 6.39 1.69
N ASN A 354 -9.44 7.44 0.90
CA ASN A 354 -8.91 8.72 1.37
C ASN A 354 -10.03 9.65 1.90
N HIS A 355 -9.65 10.89 2.25
CA HIS A 355 -10.58 11.98 2.54
C HIS A 355 -11.62 11.58 3.61
N ASN A 356 -11.13 11.45 4.86
CA ASN A 356 -11.65 10.62 5.95
C ASN A 356 -11.10 9.19 5.88
N PRO A 357 -9.81 9.01 6.25
CA PRO A 357 -9.09 7.75 6.17
C PRO A 357 -9.89 6.56 6.72
N GLU A 358 -10.24 5.64 5.84
CA GLU A 358 -11.19 4.58 6.14
C GLU A 358 -10.75 3.27 5.48
N VAL A 359 -10.96 2.16 6.19
CA VAL A 359 -10.88 0.83 5.62
C VAL A 359 -12.26 0.21 5.61
N LEU A 360 -12.75 -0.16 4.42
CA LEU A 360 -14.00 -0.87 4.24
C LEU A 360 -13.72 -2.35 3.97
N ARG A 361 -14.51 -3.24 4.55
CA ARG A 361 -14.47 -4.69 4.30
C ARG A 361 -15.58 -5.08 3.35
N SER A 362 -15.29 -6.01 2.44
CA SER A 362 -16.29 -6.63 1.58
C SER A 362 -17.40 -7.32 2.39
N THR A 363 -18.62 -7.20 1.86
CA THR A 363 -19.87 -7.76 2.39
C THR A 363 -20.63 -8.55 1.34
N ALA A 364 -20.28 -8.39 0.06
CA ALA A 364 -20.75 -9.21 -1.03
C ALA A 364 -19.71 -9.20 -2.16
N GLY A 365 -19.67 -10.34 -2.88
CA GLY A 365 -18.99 -10.53 -4.15
C GLY A 365 -17.50 -10.27 -4.13
N PHE A 366 -16.68 -11.29 -3.84
CA PHE A 366 -15.24 -11.28 -4.14
C PHE A 366 -14.67 -12.65 -4.38
#